data_AF-A0A2N1AM82-F1
#
_entry.id   AF-A0A2N1AM82-F1
#
_cell.length_a   1.000
_cell.length_b   1.000
_cell.length_c   1.000
_cell.angle_alpha   90.00
_cell.angle_beta   90.00
_cell.angle_gamma   90.00
#
_symmetry.space_group_name_H-M   'P 1'
#
loop_
_entity.id
_entity.type
_entity.pdbx_description
1 polymer ?
#
loop_
_entity_poly.entity_id
_entity_poly.type
_entity_poly.pdbx_seq_one_letter_code
_entity_poly.pdbx_strand_id
1 'polypeptide(L)'
;MNFEIDHDAEDAARAQRQSARKIADKIEAGETLSKFEGKWIAAVIRGAVDYIQAPTRQGPPSKLPNGDDAAIEFALLVIHQGKSKTQARADLAEKYGVSIEAVRKYLVKNQRGQRALEFVTNQS
;
A
#
# COMPACT_ATOMS: atom_id res chain seq x y z
N MET A 1 -20.23 -11.54 -8.72
CA MET A 1 -19.21 -10.58 -9.19
C MET A 1 -18.29 -11.34 -10.12
N ASN A 2 -18.48 -11.19 -11.43
CA ASN A 2 -17.49 -11.64 -12.40
C ASN A 2 -16.33 -10.63 -12.32
N PHE A 3 -15.17 -11.09 -11.90
CA PHE A 3 -13.93 -10.37 -12.15
C PHE A 3 -13.65 -10.52 -13.64
N GLU A 4 -14.03 -9.52 -14.44
CA GLU A 4 -13.39 -9.35 -15.75
C GLU A 4 -11.92 -9.10 -15.44
N ILE A 5 -11.14 -10.17 -15.55
CA ILE A 5 -9.70 -10.08 -15.63
C ILE A 5 -9.44 -9.32 -16.92
N ASP A 6 -8.94 -8.09 -16.78
CA ASP A 6 -8.55 -7.24 -17.90
C ASP A 6 -7.38 -7.93 -18.61
N HIS A 7 -7.71 -8.81 -19.56
CA HIS A 7 -6.79 -9.71 -20.25
C HIS A 7 -5.62 -8.93 -20.88
N ASP A 8 -5.88 -7.70 -21.31
CA ASP A 8 -4.89 -6.77 -21.85
C ASP A 8 -3.83 -6.36 -20.81
N ALA A 9 -4.24 -6.15 -19.55
CA ALA A 9 -3.34 -5.82 -18.46
C ALA A 9 -2.48 -7.03 -18.06
N GLU A 10 -3.05 -8.24 -18.07
CA GLU A 10 -2.28 -9.46 -17.80
C GLU A 10 -1.26 -9.77 -18.90
N ASP A 11 -1.63 -9.59 -20.16
CA ASP A 11 -0.74 -9.82 -21.30
C ASP A 11 0.39 -8.80 -21.36
N ALA A 12 0.09 -7.51 -21.07
CA ALA A 12 1.10 -6.48 -20.91
C ALA A 12 2.08 -6.80 -19.78
N ALA A 13 1.58 -7.28 -18.63
CA ALA A 13 2.42 -7.67 -17.51
C ALA A 13 3.31 -8.89 -17.85
N ARG A 14 2.79 -9.88 -18.60
CA ARG A 14 3.58 -11.03 -19.07
C ARG A 14 4.71 -10.59 -20.00
N ALA A 15 4.42 -9.71 -20.96
CA ALA A 15 5.42 -9.17 -21.89
C ALA A 15 6.52 -8.41 -21.14
N GLN A 16 6.15 -7.57 -20.17
CA GLN A 16 7.11 -6.85 -19.33
C GLN A 16 8.00 -7.78 -18.50
N ARG A 17 7.42 -8.83 -17.89
CA ARG A 17 8.20 -9.85 -17.14
C ARG A 17 9.18 -10.60 -18.03
N GLN A 18 8.78 -10.96 -19.24
CA GLN A 18 9.66 -11.64 -20.19
C GLN A 18 10.81 -10.73 -20.64
N SER A 19 10.54 -9.46 -20.94
CA SER A 19 11.58 -8.50 -21.30
C SER A 19 12.57 -8.25 -20.16
N ALA A 20 12.07 -8.12 -18.93
CA ALA A 20 12.92 -7.98 -17.75
C ALA A 20 13.84 -9.19 -17.54
N ARG A 21 13.32 -10.41 -17.73
CA ARG A 21 14.13 -11.65 -17.64
C ARG A 21 15.22 -11.70 -18.69
N LYS A 22 14.90 -11.42 -19.95
CA LYS A 22 15.90 -11.40 -21.03
C LYS A 22 17.04 -10.42 -20.76
N ILE A 23 16.72 -9.26 -20.19
CA ILE A 23 17.73 -8.26 -19.82
C ILE A 23 18.58 -8.75 -18.63
N ALA A 24 17.97 -9.42 -17.65
CA ALA A 24 18.70 -10.03 -16.54
C ALA A 24 19.66 -11.12 -17.02
N ASP A 25 19.20 -12.01 -17.91
CA ASP A 25 20.03 -13.08 -18.49
C ASP A 25 21.25 -12.50 -19.22
N LYS A 26 21.08 -11.40 -19.97
CA LYS A 26 22.18 -10.67 -20.61
C LYS A 26 23.21 -10.13 -19.61
N ILE A 27 22.72 -9.58 -18.49
CA ILE A 27 23.60 -9.07 -17.42
C ILE A 27 24.40 -10.23 -16.80
N GLU A 28 23.74 -11.36 -16.49
CA GLU A 28 24.38 -12.53 -15.89
C GLU A 28 25.43 -13.16 -16.83
N ALA A 29 25.14 -13.19 -18.12
CA ALA A 29 26.07 -13.67 -19.16
C ALA A 29 27.24 -12.70 -19.44
N GLY A 30 27.23 -11.50 -18.85
CA GLY A 30 28.25 -10.46 -19.08
C GLY A 30 28.15 -9.82 -20.47
N GLU A 31 26.98 -9.90 -21.13
CA GLU A 31 26.76 -9.32 -22.44
C GLU A 31 26.68 -7.79 -22.37
N THR A 32 27.20 -7.13 -23.41
CA THR A 32 27.11 -5.68 -23.54
C THR A 32 25.66 -5.24 -23.76
N LEU A 33 25.13 -4.43 -22.84
CA LEU A 33 23.81 -3.84 -22.97
C LEU A 33 23.83 -2.69 -23.98
N SER A 34 22.75 -2.56 -24.75
CA SER A 34 22.54 -1.38 -25.59
C SER A 34 22.34 -0.12 -24.74
N LYS A 35 22.56 1.06 -25.34
CA LYS A 35 22.35 2.36 -24.68
C LYS A 35 20.94 2.51 -24.11
N PHE A 36 19.93 1.93 -24.79
CA PHE A 36 18.55 1.97 -24.32
C PHE A 36 18.32 1.05 -23.13
N GLU A 37 18.78 -0.21 -23.21
CA GLU A 37 18.68 -1.19 -22.10
C GLU A 37 19.38 -0.66 -20.84
N GLY A 38 20.57 -0.06 -20.99
CA GLY A 38 21.28 0.55 -19.86
C GLY A 38 20.52 1.71 -19.22
N LYS A 39 19.91 2.59 -20.01
CA LYS A 39 19.06 3.68 -19.48
C LYS A 39 17.81 3.15 -18.79
N TRP A 40 17.20 2.11 -19.36
CA TRP A 40 16.01 1.47 -18.79
C TRP A 40 16.32 0.82 -17.45
N ILE A 41 17.39 0.02 -17.34
CA ILE A 41 17.84 -0.56 -16.07
C ILE A 41 18.12 0.53 -15.03
N ALA A 42 18.81 1.60 -15.41
CA ALA A 42 19.09 2.71 -14.50
C ALA A 42 17.80 3.36 -13.96
N ALA A 43 16.77 3.50 -14.79
CA ALA A 43 15.46 4.01 -14.36
C ALA A 43 14.75 3.04 -13.42
N VAL A 44 14.77 1.74 -13.72
CA VAL A 44 14.19 0.69 -12.87
C VAL A 44 14.87 0.64 -11.50
N ILE A 45 16.21 0.69 -11.46
CA ILE A 45 16.97 0.70 -10.21
C ILE A 45 16.64 1.95 -9.39
N ARG A 46 16.60 3.13 -10.01
CA ARG A 46 16.23 4.38 -9.32
C ARG A 46 14.84 4.27 -8.70
N GLY A 47 13.85 3.82 -9.49
CA GLY A 47 12.50 3.59 -8.99
C GLY A 47 12.49 2.57 -7.84
N ALA A 48 13.19 1.45 -7.97
CA ALA A 48 13.27 0.45 -6.92
C ALA A 48 13.88 1.01 -5.62
N VAL A 49 14.92 1.83 -5.72
CA VAL A 49 15.53 2.51 -4.57
C VAL A 49 14.54 3.43 -3.87
N ASP A 50 13.72 4.17 -4.62
CA ASP A 50 12.68 5.03 -4.04
C ASP A 50 11.61 4.22 -3.27
N TYR A 51 11.41 2.95 -3.61
CA TYR A 51 10.52 2.03 -2.89
C TYR A 51 11.17 1.33 -1.69
N ILE A 52 12.49 1.45 -1.49
CA ILE A 52 13.17 0.93 -0.29
C ILE A 52 12.77 1.81 0.90
N GLN A 53 11.66 1.45 1.54
CA GLN A 53 11.24 2.08 2.79
C GLN A 53 12.13 1.59 3.94
N ALA A 54 12.58 2.51 4.79
CA ALA A 54 13.22 2.16 6.05
C ALA A 54 12.28 1.27 6.89
N PRO A 55 12.79 0.28 7.64
CA PRO A 55 11.96 -0.54 8.52
C PRO A 55 11.20 0.39 9.47
N THR A 56 9.87 0.35 9.38
CA THR A 56 9.01 1.12 10.26
C THR A 56 9.27 0.65 11.69
N ARG A 57 9.77 1.57 12.54
CA ARG A 57 10.02 1.30 13.96
C ARG A 57 8.81 0.61 14.57
N GLN A 58 9.01 -0.58 15.15
CA GLN A 58 8.06 -1.15 16.10
C GLN A 58 8.06 -0.23 17.32
N GLY A 59 7.12 0.71 17.34
CA GLY A 59 6.97 1.67 18.43
C GLY A 59 6.55 0.98 19.75
N PRO A 60 6.72 1.68 20.90
CA PRO A 60 6.22 1.27 22.20
C PRO A 60 4.69 1.00 22.18
N PRO A 61 4.10 0.36 23.24
CA PRO A 61 2.67 0.00 23.27
C PRO A 61 1.77 1.13 22.77
N SER A 62 0.81 0.77 21.92
CA SER A 62 0.08 1.68 21.04
C SER A 62 -0.33 2.99 21.72
N LYS A 63 0.12 4.12 21.18
CA LYS A 63 -0.44 5.45 21.49
C LYS A 63 -1.80 5.68 20.84
N LEU A 64 -2.49 4.62 20.41
CA LEU A 64 -3.86 4.74 19.93
C LEU A 64 -4.71 5.30 21.06
N PRO A 65 -5.49 6.37 20.83
CA PRO A 65 -6.32 6.95 21.87
C PRO A 65 -7.24 5.87 22.43
N ASN A 66 -7.39 5.87 23.76
CA ASN A 66 -8.31 4.97 24.44
C ASN A 66 -9.75 5.28 23.98
N GLY A 67 -10.57 4.25 23.71
CA GLY A 67 -12.00 4.43 23.41
C GLY A 67 -12.39 4.06 21.97
N ASP A 68 -13.26 4.85 21.36
CA ASP A 68 -13.73 4.70 19.98
C ASP A 68 -13.23 5.83 19.04
N ASP A 69 -12.46 6.79 19.56
CA ASP A 69 -12.01 8.00 18.84
C ASP A 69 -11.25 7.68 17.54
N ALA A 70 -10.27 6.79 17.60
CA ALA A 70 -9.53 6.36 16.40
C ALA A 70 -10.43 5.62 15.38
N ALA A 71 -11.53 5.02 15.82
CA ALA A 71 -12.49 4.38 14.92
C ALA A 71 -13.43 5.42 14.28
N ILE A 72 -13.85 6.44 15.02
CA ILE A 72 -14.62 7.58 14.49
C ILE A 72 -13.79 8.34 13.47
N GLU A 73 -12.52 8.62 13.77
CA GLU A 73 -11.63 9.30 12.83
C GLU A 73 -11.39 8.46 11.57
N PHE A 74 -11.22 7.14 11.71
CA PHE A 74 -11.20 6.23 10.57
C PHE A 74 -12.45 6.36 9.69
N ALA A 75 -13.63 6.41 10.29
CA ALA A 75 -14.88 6.54 9.57
C ALA A 75 -15.00 7.90 8.86
N LEU A 76 -14.58 9.00 9.49
CA LEU A 76 -14.56 10.33 8.88
C LEU A 76 -13.63 10.40 7.66
N LEU A 77 -12.44 9.79 7.75
CA LEU A 77 -11.49 9.73 6.63
C LEU A 77 -12.09 8.97 5.42
N VAL A 78 -12.83 7.90 5.69
CA VAL A 78 -13.44 7.09 4.62
C VAL A 78 -14.67 7.78 4.02
N ILE A 79 -15.57 8.31 4.86
CA ILE A 79 -16.88 8.83 4.43
C ILE A 79 -16.78 10.26 3.92
N HIS A 80 -16.17 11.18 4.69
CA HIS A 80 -16.13 12.59 4.33
C HIS A 80 -14.96 12.95 3.41
N GLN A 81 -13.81 12.29 3.58
CA GLN A 81 -12.64 12.55 2.73
C GLN A 81 -12.51 11.58 1.56
N GLY A 82 -13.43 10.61 1.42
CA GLY A 82 -13.45 9.64 0.31
C GLY A 82 -12.20 8.75 0.24
N LYS A 83 -11.42 8.63 1.32
CA LYS A 83 -10.19 7.86 1.32
C LYS A 83 -10.48 6.37 1.30
N SER A 84 -9.63 5.60 0.63
CA SER A 84 -9.69 4.15 0.74
C SER A 84 -9.40 3.72 2.18
N LYS A 85 -9.98 2.58 2.62
CA LYS A 85 -9.72 2.02 3.95
C LYS A 85 -8.22 1.80 4.21
N THR A 86 -7.44 1.55 3.17
CA THR A 86 -5.98 1.37 3.26
C THR A 86 -5.28 2.69 3.53
N GLN A 87 -5.61 3.75 2.78
CA GLN A 87 -5.07 5.10 3.02
C GLN A 87 -5.47 5.63 4.39
N ALA A 88 -6.74 5.49 4.79
CA ALA A 88 -7.20 5.93 6.10
C ALA A 88 -6.44 5.25 7.26
N ARG A 89 -6.07 3.98 7.13
CA ARG A 89 -5.24 3.29 8.13
C ARG A 89 -3.78 3.77 8.12
N ALA A 90 -3.24 4.09 6.96
CA ALA A 90 -1.89 4.65 6.84
C ALA A 90 -1.81 6.03 7.51
N ASP A 91 -2.79 6.90 7.25
CA ASP A 91 -2.88 8.22 7.85
C ASP A 91 -3.02 8.15 9.38
N LEU A 92 -3.84 7.23 9.89
CA LEU A 92 -3.96 6.99 11.33
C LEU A 92 -2.67 6.42 11.93
N ALA A 93 -2.01 5.51 11.22
CA ALA A 93 -0.74 4.93 11.66
C ALA A 93 0.34 6.00 11.79
N GLU A 94 0.43 6.89 10.80
CA GLU A 94 1.32 8.04 10.83
C GLU A 94 0.96 9.02 11.96
N LYS A 95 -0.32 9.43 12.04
CA LYS A 95 -0.81 10.37 13.06
C LYS A 95 -0.51 9.90 14.49
N TYR A 96 -0.74 8.62 14.76
CA TYR A 96 -0.57 8.04 16.10
C TYR A 96 0.83 7.44 16.32
N GLY A 97 1.72 7.46 15.33
CA GLY A 97 3.06 6.88 15.41
C GLY A 97 3.05 5.38 15.71
N VAL A 98 2.08 4.65 15.16
CA VAL A 98 1.91 3.20 15.33
C VAL A 98 1.99 2.48 13.99
N SER A 99 2.09 1.15 14.00
CA SER A 99 2.04 0.38 12.75
C SER A 99 0.61 0.33 12.17
N ILE A 100 0.50 0.24 10.84
CA ILE A 100 -0.78 0.03 10.14
C ILE A 100 -1.49 -1.23 10.68
N GLU A 101 -0.72 -2.26 11.01
CA GLU A 101 -1.26 -3.50 11.57
C GLU A 101 -1.83 -3.30 12.98
N ALA A 102 -1.25 -2.42 13.81
CA ALA A 102 -1.84 -2.05 15.09
C ALA A 102 -3.18 -1.33 14.91
N VAL A 103 -3.27 -0.40 13.95
CA VAL A 103 -4.53 0.28 13.60
C VAL A 103 -5.56 -0.73 13.10
N ARG A 104 -5.17 -1.66 12.22
CA ARG A 104 -6.06 -2.71 11.71
C ARG A 104 -6.60 -3.58 12.85
N LYS A 105 -5.73 -4.09 13.72
CA LYS A 105 -6.13 -4.92 14.86
C LYS A 105 -7.07 -4.17 15.80
N TYR A 106 -6.80 -2.88 16.03
CA TYR A 106 -7.66 -2.02 16.83
C TYR A 106 -9.06 -1.86 16.23
N LEU A 107 -9.15 -1.59 14.92
CA LEU A 107 -10.44 -1.40 14.23
C LEU A 107 -11.25 -2.69 14.13
N VAL A 108 -10.58 -3.84 14.01
CA VAL A 108 -11.23 -5.16 13.97
C VAL A 108 -11.71 -5.60 15.36
N LYS A 109 -10.96 -5.26 16.42
CA LYS A 109 -11.33 -5.58 17.80
C LYS A 109 -12.72 -5.03 18.10
N ASN A 110 -13.64 -5.89 18.54
CA ASN A 110 -15.03 -5.55 18.86
C ASN A 110 -15.76 -4.82 17.71
N GLN A 111 -15.34 -5.03 16.45
CA GLN A 111 -15.94 -4.41 15.26
C GLN A 111 -15.98 -2.87 15.29
N ARG A 112 -15.06 -2.23 16.02
CA ARG A 112 -15.03 -0.77 16.21
C ARG A 112 -15.09 0.01 14.91
N GLY A 113 -14.30 -0.39 13.91
CA GLY A 113 -14.26 0.28 12.61
C GLY A 113 -15.57 0.19 11.83
N GLN A 114 -16.26 -0.95 11.93
CA GLN A 114 -17.56 -1.14 11.26
C GLN A 114 -18.65 -0.32 11.95
N ARG A 115 -18.70 -0.36 13.29
CA ARG A 115 -19.64 0.43 14.08
C ARG A 115 -19.46 1.92 13.86
N ALA A 116 -18.22 2.40 13.76
CA ALA A 116 -17.94 3.80 13.51
C ALA A 116 -18.37 4.23 12.08
N LEU A 117 -18.17 3.38 11.08
CA LEU A 117 -18.66 3.64 9.72
C LEU A 117 -20.18 3.74 9.67
N GLU A 118 -20.89 2.83 10.34
CA GLU A 118 -22.35 2.85 10.44
C GLU A 118 -22.84 4.09 11.18
N PHE A 119 -22.20 4.45 12.28
CA PHE A 119 -22.54 5.64 13.06
C PHE A 119 -22.41 6.93 12.25
N VAL A 120 -21.27 7.13 11.56
CA VAL A 120 -21.03 8.35 10.77
C VAL A 120 -21.94 8.40 9.54
N THR A 121 -22.19 7.25 8.89
CA THR A 121 -23.13 7.18 7.75
C THR A 121 -24.54 7.58 8.16
N ASN A 122 -25.00 7.19 9.35
CA ASN A 122 -26.34 7.52 9.85
C ASN A 122 -26.49 8.98 10.34
N GLN A 123 -25.40 9.74 10.41
CA GLN A 123 -25.35 11.14 10.84
C GLN A 123 -25.09 12.11 9.67
N SER A 124 -24.76 11.58 8.48
CA SER A 124 -24.46 12.34 7.26
C SER A 124 -25.68 12.45 6.36
#